data_AF-A0A7S1SEY1-F1
#
_entry.id   AF-A0A7S1SEY1-F1
#
_cell.length_a   1.000
_cell.length_b   1.000
_cell.length_c   1.000
_cell.angle_alpha   90.00
_cell.angle_beta   90.00
_cell.angle_gamma   90.00
#
_symmetry.space_group_name_H-M   'P 1'
#
loop_
_entity.id
_entity.type
_entity.pdbx_description
1 polymer ?
#
loop_
_entity_poly.entity_id
_entity_poly.type
_entity_poly.pdbx_seq_one_letter_code
_entity_poly.pdbx_strand_id
1 'polypeptide(L)'
;MASGLAGKVRRSTESDEFELAGYDQARCDDFAKSAFTEPFELREMIKLSFVVGGGKLVRQKYSDDLPKIFMCAMAAIGFQDDNSASLEAKSAGKFKFQHDTGKNLKFVHVFPRMIAPQAGGGEEGEEEEE
;
A
#
# COMPACT_ATOMS: atom_id res chain seq x y z
N MET A 1 -3.46 17.60 1.56
CA MET A 1 -4.13 16.72 2.56
C MET A 1 -4.83 15.60 1.82
N ALA A 2 -4.43 14.34 2.03
CA ALA A 2 -5.13 13.19 1.44
C ALA A 2 -6.52 13.05 2.07
N SER A 3 -7.58 12.98 1.25
CA SER A 3 -8.97 12.83 1.71
C SER A 3 -9.52 11.43 1.41
N GLY A 4 -10.62 11.06 2.07
CA GLY A 4 -11.30 9.79 1.84
C GLY A 4 -10.41 8.57 2.14
N LEU A 5 -10.38 7.60 1.22
CA LEU A 5 -9.64 6.35 1.39
C LEU A 5 -8.13 6.58 1.56
N ALA A 6 -7.53 7.47 0.76
CA ALA A 6 -6.10 7.78 0.85
C ALA A 6 -5.73 8.34 2.23
N GLY A 7 -6.58 9.20 2.79
CA GLY A 7 -6.41 9.71 4.15
C GLY A 7 -6.54 8.61 5.22
N LYS A 8 -7.47 7.64 5.04
CA LYS A 8 -7.59 6.50 5.94
C LYS A 8 -6.32 5.64 5.92
N VAL A 9 -5.86 5.28 4.72
CA VAL A 9 -4.65 4.47 4.50
C VAL A 9 -3.42 5.14 5.12
N ARG A 10 -3.24 6.45 4.91
CA ARG A 10 -2.11 7.21 5.49
C ARG A 10 -2.05 7.20 7.01
N ARG A 11 -3.18 6.98 7.69
CA ARG A 11 -3.25 6.91 9.16
C ARG A 11 -3.15 5.47 9.69
N SER A 12 -3.05 4.48 8.81
CA SER A 12 -2.90 3.09 9.23
C SER A 12 -1.53 2.85 9.82
N THR A 13 -1.52 2.46 11.10
CA THR A 13 -0.32 2.04 11.83
C THR A 13 -0.20 0.53 11.95
N GLU A 14 -1.17 -0.21 11.42
CA GLU A 14 -1.26 -1.67 11.45
C GLU A 14 -1.70 -2.22 10.08
N SER A 15 -1.56 -3.53 9.89
CA SER A 15 -2.00 -4.18 8.65
C SER A 15 -3.53 -4.18 8.56
N ASP A 16 -4.06 -3.62 7.47
CA ASP A 16 -5.51 -3.47 7.26
C ASP A 16 -5.89 -3.83 5.81
N GLU A 17 -7.18 -4.03 5.58
CA GLU A 17 -7.76 -4.36 4.28
C GLU A 17 -8.65 -3.21 3.76
N PHE A 18 -8.51 -2.88 2.48
CA PHE A 18 -9.21 -1.77 1.84
C PHE A 18 -9.86 -2.20 0.54
N GLU A 19 -11.06 -1.72 0.31
CA GLU A 19 -11.88 -2.04 -0.86
C GLU A 19 -11.68 -1.01 -1.98
N LEU A 20 -11.35 -1.48 -3.18
CA LEU A 20 -11.23 -0.65 -4.39
C LEU A 20 -12.35 -0.88 -5.42
N ALA A 21 -13.45 -1.54 -5.03
CA ALA A 21 -14.64 -1.69 -5.86
C ALA A 21 -15.10 -0.33 -6.43
N GLY A 22 -15.32 -0.28 -7.75
CA GLY A 22 -15.70 0.94 -8.46
C GLY A 22 -14.58 1.96 -8.70
N TYR A 23 -13.31 1.61 -8.45
CA TYR A 23 -12.17 2.41 -8.89
C TYR A 23 -11.90 2.19 -10.38
N ASP A 24 -11.51 3.26 -11.05
CA ASP A 24 -11.03 3.29 -12.44
C ASP A 24 -9.56 3.72 -12.47
N GLN A 25 -8.98 3.84 -13.68
CA GLN A 25 -7.59 4.24 -13.86
C GLN A 25 -7.26 5.57 -13.17
N ALA A 26 -8.05 6.61 -13.40
CA ALA A 26 -7.78 7.94 -12.87
C ALA A 26 -7.83 7.95 -11.33
N ARG A 27 -8.81 7.25 -10.75
CA ARG A 27 -8.93 7.11 -9.29
C ARG A 27 -7.80 6.31 -8.68
N CYS A 28 -7.36 5.23 -9.33
CA CYS A 28 -6.20 4.46 -8.88
C CYS A 28 -4.91 5.28 -8.90
N ASP A 29 -4.68 6.07 -9.96
CA ASP A 29 -3.50 6.93 -10.08
C ASP A 29 -3.49 8.04 -9.02
N ASP A 30 -4.63 8.70 -8.81
CA ASP A 30 -4.77 9.75 -7.78
C ASP A 30 -4.64 9.17 -6.37
N PHE A 31 -5.27 8.02 -6.11
CA PHE A 31 -5.16 7.30 -4.85
C PHE A 31 -3.72 6.88 -4.56
N ALA A 32 -3.05 6.27 -5.53
CA ALA A 32 -1.65 5.86 -5.43
C ALA A 32 -0.76 7.02 -5.01
N LYS A 33 -0.86 8.15 -5.74
CA LYS A 33 -0.09 9.35 -5.47
C LYS A 33 -0.41 9.93 -4.09
N SER A 34 -1.70 10.06 -3.76
CA SER A 34 -2.13 10.65 -2.49
C SER A 34 -1.76 9.80 -1.28
N ALA A 35 -1.84 8.47 -1.40
CA ALA A 35 -1.62 7.54 -0.29
C ALA A 35 -0.14 7.15 -0.11
N PHE A 36 0.65 7.03 -1.19
CA PHE A 36 1.95 6.34 -1.12
C PHE A 36 3.15 7.16 -1.62
N THR A 37 2.97 8.40 -2.08
CA THR A 37 4.12 9.23 -2.50
C THR A 37 5.06 9.55 -1.35
N GLU A 38 4.51 9.90 -0.18
CA GLU A 38 5.34 10.13 1.01
C GLU A 38 5.46 8.85 1.84
N PRO A 39 6.61 8.64 2.50
CA PRO A 39 6.80 7.55 3.43
C PRO A 39 5.83 7.61 4.62
N PHE A 40 5.58 6.46 5.21
CA PHE A 40 4.77 6.30 6.40
C PHE A 40 5.66 6.34 7.65
N GLU A 41 5.19 7.03 8.68
CA GLU A 41 5.84 7.04 10.00
C GLU A 41 5.42 5.78 10.77
N LEU A 42 6.22 4.72 10.66
CA LEU A 42 5.90 3.40 11.21
C LEU A 42 7.07 2.86 12.02
N ARG A 43 6.76 2.18 13.12
CA ARG A 43 7.76 1.48 13.95
C ARG A 43 8.13 0.11 13.38
N GLU A 44 7.20 -0.50 12.64
CA GLU A 44 7.35 -1.82 12.05
C GLU A 44 6.66 -1.89 10.68
N MET A 45 7.05 -2.88 9.88
CA MET A 45 6.47 -3.09 8.56
C MET A 45 5.01 -3.55 8.67
N ILE A 46 4.13 -2.86 7.94
CA ILE A 46 2.72 -3.24 7.82
C ILE A 46 2.41 -3.71 6.40
N LYS A 47 1.34 -4.48 6.26
CA LYS A 47 0.81 -4.92 4.96
C LYS A 47 -0.57 -4.31 4.76
N LEU A 48 -0.69 -3.45 3.76
CA LEU A 48 -1.95 -2.84 3.37
C LEU A 48 -2.54 -3.63 2.20
N SER A 49 -3.64 -4.33 2.45
CA SER A 49 -4.23 -5.30 1.51
C SER A 49 -5.37 -4.63 0.74
N PHE A 50 -5.24 -4.48 -0.57
CA PHE A 50 -6.27 -3.86 -1.41
C PHE A 50 -7.05 -4.92 -2.17
N VAL A 51 -8.36 -5.00 -1.93
CA VAL A 51 -9.27 -5.84 -2.70
C VAL A 51 -9.45 -5.22 -4.08
N VAL A 52 -8.96 -5.90 -5.11
CA VAL A 52 -8.97 -5.45 -6.51
C VAL A 52 -9.81 -6.33 -7.42
N GLY A 53 -10.48 -7.33 -6.86
CA GLY A 53 -11.29 -8.26 -7.62
C GLY A 53 -11.94 -9.32 -6.76
N GLY A 54 -12.98 -9.93 -7.30
CA GLY A 54 -13.69 -11.02 -6.67
C GLY A 54 -14.15 -12.06 -7.69
N GLY A 55 -14.26 -13.31 -7.25
CA GLY A 55 -14.87 -14.38 -8.04
C GLY A 55 -16.40 -14.24 -8.11
N LYS A 56 -17.05 -15.23 -8.72
CA LYS A 56 -18.51 -15.26 -8.95
C LYS A 56 -19.37 -15.08 -7.69
N LEU A 57 -18.83 -15.41 -6.52
CA LEU A 57 -19.53 -15.29 -5.23
C LEU A 57 -19.49 -13.88 -4.63
N VAL A 58 -18.67 -13.00 -5.18
CA VAL A 58 -18.49 -11.63 -4.70
C VAL A 58 -19.49 -10.72 -5.40
N ARG A 59 -20.26 -9.95 -4.61
CA ARG A 59 -21.33 -9.07 -5.13
C ARG A 59 -20.82 -7.72 -5.61
N GLN A 60 -19.66 -7.31 -5.11
CA GLN A 60 -18.99 -6.07 -5.42
C GLN A 60 -18.56 -6.08 -6.89
N LYS A 61 -18.74 -4.94 -7.56
CA LYS A 61 -18.36 -4.77 -8.96
C LYS A 61 -16.91 -4.27 -9.04
N TYR A 62 -16.05 -5.13 -9.54
CA TYR A 62 -14.68 -4.78 -9.90
C TYR A 62 -14.56 -4.74 -11.41
N SER A 63 -13.74 -3.82 -11.92
CA SER A 63 -13.28 -3.94 -13.30
C SER A 63 -12.33 -5.13 -13.39
N ASP A 64 -12.41 -5.92 -14.47
CA ASP A 64 -11.46 -7.01 -14.72
C ASP A 64 -10.02 -6.51 -14.84
N ASP A 65 -9.85 -5.27 -15.29
CA ASP A 65 -8.57 -4.59 -15.42
C ASP A 65 -8.07 -3.95 -14.12
N LEU A 66 -8.90 -3.87 -13.06
CA LEU A 66 -8.56 -3.16 -11.82
C LEU A 66 -7.24 -3.63 -11.18
N PRO A 67 -6.92 -4.94 -11.10
CA PRO A 67 -5.62 -5.37 -10.58
C PRO A 67 -4.46 -4.77 -11.38
N LYS A 68 -4.54 -4.82 -12.72
CA LYS A 68 -3.51 -4.31 -13.61
C LYS A 68 -3.37 -2.79 -13.49
N ILE A 69 -4.50 -2.09 -13.51
CA ILE A 69 -4.58 -0.63 -13.34
C ILE A 69 -3.89 -0.20 -12.04
N PHE A 70 -4.23 -0.83 -10.92
CA PHE A 70 -3.68 -0.45 -9.62
C PHE A 70 -2.18 -0.80 -9.50
N MET A 71 -1.75 -1.95 -10.00
CA MET A 71 -0.32 -2.31 -10.03
C MET A 71 0.48 -1.34 -10.90
N CYS A 72 -0.05 -0.92 -12.06
CA CYS A 72 0.58 0.11 -12.90
C CYS A 72 0.68 1.47 -12.17
N ALA A 73 -0.35 1.86 -11.43
CA ALA A 73 -0.34 3.09 -10.63
C ALA A 73 0.74 3.06 -9.53
N MET A 74 0.91 1.91 -8.86
CA MET A 74 1.98 1.68 -7.88
C MET A 74 3.37 1.72 -8.53
N ALA A 75 3.55 1.05 -9.67
CA ALA A 75 4.81 1.09 -10.40
C ALA A 75 5.17 2.52 -10.85
N ALA A 76 4.18 3.32 -11.27
CA ALA A 76 4.37 4.69 -11.71
C ALA A 76 4.89 5.64 -10.62
N ILE A 77 4.64 5.33 -9.33
CA ILE A 77 5.18 6.07 -8.18
C ILE A 77 6.47 5.44 -7.62
N GLY A 78 7.03 4.45 -8.33
CA GLY A 78 8.32 3.82 -8.02
C GLY A 78 8.23 2.70 -6.99
N PHE A 79 7.08 2.05 -6.82
CA PHE A 79 7.02 0.78 -6.11
C PHE A 79 7.40 -0.37 -7.05
N GLN A 80 7.91 -1.46 -6.48
CA GLN A 80 8.34 -2.64 -7.23
C GLN A 80 7.42 -3.84 -6.99
N ASP A 81 7.13 -4.60 -8.04
CA ASP A 81 6.43 -5.89 -7.91
C ASP A 81 7.42 -6.95 -7.38
N ASP A 82 7.07 -7.57 -6.26
CA ASP A 82 7.86 -8.63 -5.63
C ASP A 82 6.95 -9.63 -4.91
N ASN A 83 6.73 -10.78 -5.53
CA ASN A 83 5.91 -11.86 -4.97
C ASN A 83 6.44 -12.42 -3.64
N SER A 84 7.72 -12.21 -3.32
CA SER A 84 8.33 -12.61 -2.05
C SER A 84 8.17 -11.58 -0.93
N ALA A 85 7.62 -10.40 -1.23
CA ALA A 85 7.44 -9.34 -0.25
C ALA A 85 6.60 -9.80 0.96
N SER A 86 7.08 -9.44 2.14
CA SER A 86 6.66 -9.93 3.45
C SER A 86 6.68 -8.79 4.48
N LEU A 87 6.31 -9.05 5.74
CA LEU A 87 6.38 -8.09 6.85
C LEU A 87 7.82 -7.80 7.33
N GLU A 88 8.78 -7.76 6.42
CA GLU A 88 10.18 -7.43 6.67
C GLU A 88 10.49 -6.03 6.13
N ALA A 89 11.40 -5.30 6.77
CA ALA A 89 11.79 -3.95 6.35
C ALA A 89 12.30 -3.88 4.89
N LYS A 90 12.94 -4.96 4.40
CA LYS A 90 13.40 -5.09 3.00
C LYS A 90 12.27 -5.07 1.96
N SER A 91 11.03 -5.22 2.39
CA SER A 91 9.85 -5.17 1.53
C SER A 91 9.31 -3.75 1.37
N ALA A 92 9.89 -2.75 2.02
CA ALA A 92 9.46 -1.36 1.91
C ALA A 92 9.49 -0.88 0.47
N GLY A 93 8.40 -0.26 0.01
CA GLY A 93 8.26 0.20 -1.37
C GLY A 93 7.97 -0.92 -2.37
N LYS A 94 7.46 -2.07 -1.91
CA LYS A 94 7.09 -3.19 -2.78
C LYS A 94 5.60 -3.47 -2.71
N PHE A 95 5.08 -4.13 -3.73
CA PHE A 95 3.74 -4.71 -3.72
C PHE A 95 3.77 -6.12 -4.29
N LYS A 96 2.70 -6.87 -4.04
CA LYS A 96 2.48 -8.17 -4.67
C LYS A 96 1.01 -8.43 -4.94
N PHE A 97 0.76 -9.17 -6.00
CA PHE A 97 -0.57 -9.68 -6.30
C PHE A 97 -0.82 -11.03 -5.62
N GLN A 98 -2.00 -11.23 -5.06
CA GLN A 98 -2.43 -12.51 -4.51
C GLN A 98 -3.87 -12.80 -4.86
N HIS A 99 -4.14 -13.98 -5.41
CA HIS A 99 -5.48 -14.52 -5.50
C HIS A 99 -5.73 -15.46 -4.33
N ASP A 100 -6.63 -15.08 -3.43
CA ASP A 100 -7.10 -15.93 -2.33
C ASP A 100 -8.34 -16.71 -2.79
N THR A 101 -8.13 -17.97 -3.18
CA THR A 101 -9.21 -18.86 -3.62
C THR A 101 -10.15 -19.26 -2.50
N GLY A 102 -9.70 -19.20 -1.24
CA GLY A 102 -10.55 -19.48 -0.08
C GLY A 102 -11.58 -18.37 0.14
N LYS A 103 -11.15 -17.11 -0.01
CA LYS A 103 -12.03 -15.94 0.08
C LYS A 103 -12.72 -15.58 -1.24
N ASN A 104 -12.31 -16.19 -2.35
CA ASN A 104 -12.68 -15.78 -3.71
C ASN A 104 -12.39 -14.30 -4.00
N LEU A 105 -11.29 -13.77 -3.43
CA LEU A 105 -10.88 -12.37 -3.57
C LEU A 105 -9.48 -12.27 -4.18
N LYS A 106 -9.28 -11.22 -4.96
CA LYS A 106 -7.98 -10.83 -5.49
C LYS A 106 -7.48 -9.61 -4.72
N PHE A 107 -6.25 -9.70 -4.27
CA PHE A 107 -5.58 -8.68 -3.49
C PHE A 107 -4.35 -8.15 -4.20
N VAL A 108 -4.09 -6.85 -4.03
CA VAL A 108 -2.75 -6.28 -4.17
C VAL A 108 -2.31 -5.87 -2.77
N HIS A 109 -1.29 -6.53 -2.26
CA HIS A 109 -0.69 -6.20 -0.97
C HIS A 109 0.41 -5.19 -1.19
N VAL A 110 0.34 -4.06 -0.51
CA VAL A 110 1.33 -2.99 -0.57
C VAL A 110 2.08 -2.90 0.75
N PHE A 111 3.40 -2.83 0.65
CA PHE A 111 4.32 -2.65 1.77
C PHE A 111 4.86 -1.22 1.66
N PRO A 112 4.32 -0.27 2.44
CA PRO A 112 4.63 1.14 2.27
C PRO A 112 6.11 1.42 2.53
N ARG A 113 6.63 2.49 1.93
CA ARG A 113 7.92 3.04 2.35
C ARG A 113 7.78 3.55 3.78
N MET A 114 8.80 3.34 4.61
CA MET A 114 8.75 3.70 6.02
C MET A 114 9.87 4.64 6.39
N ILE A 115 9.58 5.53 7.32
CA ILE A 115 10.56 6.31 8.07
C ILE A 115 10.31 6.08 9.56
N ALA A 116 11.37 6.18 10.36
CA ALA A 116 11.22 6.14 11.81
C ALA A 116 10.32 7.33 12.24
N PRO A 117 9.34 7.12 13.13
CA PRO A 117 8.53 8.22 13.65
C PRO A 117 9.47 9.22 14.32
N GLN A 118 9.44 10.47 13.88
CA GLN A 118 10.27 11.50 14.48
C GLN A 118 9.79 11.71 15.92
N ALA A 119 10.58 11.24 16.89
CA ALA A 119 10.36 11.59 18.28
C ALA A 119 10.48 13.11 18.36
N GLY A 120 9.39 13.79 18.67
CA GLY A 120 9.39 15.25 18.75
C GLY A 120 10.40 15.72 19.81
N GLY A 121 11.47 16.38 19.36
CA GLY A 121 12.31 17.30 20.14
C GLY A 121 13.45 16.67 20.95
N GLY A 122 14.67 16.76 20.42
CA GLY A 122 15.93 16.57 21.14
C GLY A 122 17.09 16.47 20.15
N GLU A 123 17.82 17.58 19.97
CA GLU A 123 19.18 17.58 19.40
C GLU A 123 20.00 16.50 20.10
N GLU A 124 20.74 15.65 19.39
CA GLU A 124 22.14 15.28 19.69
C GLU A 124 22.79 14.84 18.37
N GLY A 125 23.68 15.69 17.83
CA GLY A 125 24.74 15.23 16.97
C GLY A 125 25.86 14.69 17.86
N GLU A 126 26.35 13.49 17.58
CA GLU A 126 27.62 12.95 18.04
C GLU A 126 28.15 12.10 16.86
N GLU A 127 29.19 12.57 16.16
CA GLU A 127 30.61 12.34 16.45
C GLU A 127 31.10 11.02 15.81
N GLU A 128 31.62 11.12 14.59
CA GLU A 128 32.53 10.12 14.03
C GLU A 128 33.96 10.51 14.44
N GLU A 129 34.51 9.81 15.44
CA GLU A 129 35.96 9.67 15.63
C GLU A 129 36.45 8.46 14.81
N GLU A 130 37.34 8.70 13.84
CA GLU A 130 38.57 7.92 13.64
C GLU A 130 39.65 8.76 12.93
#